data_AF-Q5D0M6-F1
#
_entry.id   AF-Q5D0M6-F1
#
_cell.length_a   1.000
_cell.length_b   1.000
_cell.length_c   1.000
_cell.angle_alpha   90.00
_cell.angle_beta   90.00
_cell.angle_gamma   90.00
#
_symmetry.space_group_name_H-M   'P 1'
#
loop_
_entity.id
_entity.type
_entity.pdbx_description
1 polymer ?
#
loop_
_entity_poly.entity_id
_entity_poly.type
_entity_poly.pdbx_seq_one_letter_code
_entity_poly.pdbx_strand_id
1 'polypeptide(L)'
;MKVNLSFVPPGGGESDYSLPIEMPEIPRAGDYLSVEREGHVGTENFIVKRTWRNLHFDEAKGAGTTKEIWVECEFALSPFSSESHKRSCAVYETRKGKLLEFDESMY
;
A
#
# COMPACT_ATOMS: atom_id res chain seq x y z
N MET A 1 7.83 -4.78 -13.02
CA MET A 1 6.90 -3.69 -13.42
C MET A 1 6.84 -2.66 -12.30
N LYS A 2 6.87 -1.37 -12.62
CA LYS A 2 6.85 -0.32 -11.60
C LYS A 2 5.42 0.01 -11.18
N VAL A 3 5.13 -0.07 -9.88
CA VAL A 3 3.86 0.33 -9.27
C VAL A 3 4.11 1.42 -8.24
N ASN A 4 3.15 2.34 -8.10
CA ASN A 4 3.16 3.34 -7.03
C ASN A 4 2.26 2.83 -5.90
N LEU A 5 2.87 2.48 -4.76
CA LEU A 5 2.10 2.21 -3.56
C LEU A 5 1.68 3.55 -2.96
N SER A 6 0.38 3.76 -2.79
CA SER A 6 -0.21 4.91 -2.13
C SER A 6 -0.79 4.48 -0.80
N PHE A 7 -0.27 5.09 0.26
CA PHE A 7 -0.72 4.84 1.61
C PHE A 7 -1.71 5.94 1.98
N VAL A 8 -2.99 5.59 2.05
CA VAL A 8 -4.04 6.57 2.35
C VAL A 8 -4.18 6.66 3.86
N PRO A 9 -3.86 7.81 4.46
CA PRO A 9 -4.07 8.00 5.88
C PRO A 9 -5.57 7.98 6.22
N PRO A 10 -5.89 7.78 7.50
CA PRO A 10 -7.23 7.58 7.98
C PRO A 10 -7.95 8.93 7.97
N GLY A 11 -8.74 9.16 6.93
CA GLY A 11 -9.54 10.39 6.78
C GLY A 11 -9.90 10.72 5.33
N GLY A 12 -9.18 10.16 4.35
CA GLY A 12 -9.33 10.58 2.96
C GLY A 12 -8.72 11.98 2.77
N GLY A 13 -7.39 12.01 2.68
CA GLY A 13 -6.61 13.19 2.31
C GLY A 13 -5.69 12.85 1.12
N GLU A 14 -4.92 13.84 0.64
CA GLU A 14 -3.80 13.60 -0.28
C GLU A 14 -2.91 12.49 0.30
N SER A 15 -2.44 11.58 -0.55
CA SER A 15 -1.58 10.46 -0.13
C SER A 15 -0.41 11.00 0.70
N ASP A 16 -0.29 10.59 1.97
CA ASP A 16 0.75 11.11 2.88
C ASP A 16 2.15 10.82 2.31
N TYR A 17 2.32 9.74 1.54
CA TYR A 17 3.44 9.53 0.63
C TYR A 17 3.15 8.38 -0.36
N SER A 18 3.90 8.35 -1.47
CA SER A 18 3.89 7.25 -2.43
C SER A 18 5.26 6.56 -2.48
N LEU A 19 5.29 5.23 -2.53
CA LEU A 19 6.52 4.46 -2.67
C LEU A 19 6.55 3.76 -4.03
N PRO A 20 7.41 4.19 -4.97
CA PRO A 20 7.61 3.46 -6.22
C PRO A 20 8.38 2.17 -5.94
N ILE A 21 7.77 1.02 -6.26
CA ILE A 21 8.39 -0.30 -6.11
C ILE A 21 8.34 -1.05 -7.43
N GLU A 22 9.41 -1.79 -7.74
CA GLU A 22 9.36 -2.81 -8.78
C GLU A 22 8.82 -4.12 -8.21
N MET A 23 7.70 -4.58 -8.77
CA MET A 23 7.06 -5.82 -8.36
C MET A 23 6.91 -6.77 -9.56
N PRO A 24 6.97 -8.10 -9.32
CA PRO A 24 6.74 -9.11 -10.36
C PRO A 24 5.27 -9.15 -10.79
N GLU A 25 4.36 -8.78 -9.88
CA GLU A 25 2.92 -8.74 -10.11
C GLU A 25 2.28 -7.47 -9.54
N ILE A 26 1.04 -7.20 -9.96
CA ILE A 26 0.25 -6.09 -9.42
C ILE A 26 -0.54 -6.61 -8.22
N PRO A 27 -0.34 -6.06 -7.02
CA PRO A 27 -1.12 -6.44 -5.86
C PRO A 27 -2.63 -6.25 -6.08
N ARG A 28 -3.42 -7.11 -5.44
CA ARG A 28 -4.89 -7.15 -5.47
C ARG A 28 -5.44 -6.86 -4.09
N ALA A 29 -6.72 -6.49 -4.04
CA ALA A 29 -7.42 -6.29 -2.79
C ALA A 29 -7.33 -7.54 -1.89
N GLY A 30 -6.92 -7.35 -0.64
CA GLY A 30 -6.68 -8.42 0.33
C GLY A 30 -5.23 -8.89 0.42
N ASP A 31 -4.36 -8.51 -0.53
CA ASP A 31 -2.94 -8.88 -0.45
C ASP A 31 -2.27 -8.16 0.73
N TYR A 32 -1.36 -8.86 1.39
CA TYR A 32 -0.57 -8.36 2.49
C TYR A 32 0.77 -7.82 1.97
N LEU A 33 1.13 -6.60 2.36
CA LEU A 33 2.40 -5.97 2.01
C LEU A 33 3.18 -5.67 3.28
N SER A 34 4.42 -6.13 3.34
CA SER A 34 5.38 -5.78 4.38
C SER A 34 6.58 -5.09 3.73
N VAL A 35 6.94 -3.92 4.26
CA VAL A 35 8.05 -3.10 3.75
C VAL A 35 9.11 -3.00 4.84
N GLU A 36 10.31 -3.45 4.52
CA GLU A 36 11.52 -3.20 5.29
C GLU A 36 12.29 -2.04 4.67
N ARG A 37 12.86 -1.17 5.50
CA ARG A 37 13.71 -0.07 5.04
C ARG A 37 15.12 -0.25 5.57
N GLU A 38 16.09 -0.03 4.68
CA GLU A 38 17.50 -0.04 5.07
C GLU A 38 17.76 0.97 6.20
N GLY A 39 18.41 0.51 7.27
CA GLY A 39 18.71 1.34 8.44
C GLY A 39 17.57 1.49 9.45
N HIS A 40 16.41 0.85 9.24
CA HIS A 40 15.30 0.84 10.18
C HIS A 40 15.11 -0.55 10.81
N VAL A 41 14.68 -0.57 12.08
CA VAL A 41 14.33 -1.82 12.78
C VAL A 41 12.82 -2.04 12.70
N GLY A 42 12.42 -3.20 12.18
CA GLY A 42 11.03 -3.62 12.03
C GLY A 42 10.41 -3.27 10.68
N THR A 43 9.14 -3.64 10.51
CA THR A 43 8.42 -3.55 9.23
C THR A 43 7.33 -2.46 9.24
N GLU A 44 6.98 -1.98 8.05
CA GLU A 44 5.73 -1.27 7.78
C GLU A 44 4.77 -2.24 7.10
N ASN A 45 3.64 -2.53 7.72
CA ASN A 45 2.69 -3.55 7.26
C ASN A 45 1.38 -2.94 6.81
N PHE A 46 0.88 -3.44 5.69
CA PHE A 46 -0.32 -2.92 5.05
C PHE A 46 -1.14 -4.04 4.41
N ILE A 47 -2.42 -3.78 4.23
CA ILE A 47 -3.31 -4.63 3.43
C ILE A 47 -3.80 -3.81 2.25
N VAL A 48 -3.71 -4.39 1.06
CA VAL A 48 -4.16 -3.74 -0.16
C VAL A 48 -5.68 -3.65 -0.14
N LYS A 49 -6.19 -2.44 -0.29
CA LYS A 49 -7.63 -2.18 -0.38
C LYS A 49 -8.14 -2.29 -1.80
N ARG A 50 -7.43 -1.67 -2.75
CA ARG A 50 -7.77 -1.65 -4.17
C ARG A 50 -6.61 -1.19 -5.03
N THR A 51 -6.71 -1.49 -6.31
CA THR A 51 -5.72 -1.13 -7.31
C THR A 51 -6.36 -0.32 -8.42
N TRP A 52 -5.81 0.86 -8.68
CA TRP A 52 -6.21 1.75 -9.75
C TRP A 52 -5.22 1.65 -10.91
N ARG A 53 -5.73 1.53 -12.12
CA ARG A 53 -4.93 1.47 -13.35
C ARG A 53 -5.29 2.64 -14.23
N ASN A 54 -4.34 3.53 -14.47
CA ASN A 54 -4.48 4.58 -15.46
C ASN A 54 -3.97 4.05 -16.80
N LEU A 55 -4.88 3.90 -17.75
CA LEU A 55 -4.61 3.33 -19.07
C LEU A 55 -4.82 4.40 -20.12
N HIS A 56 -3.97 4.39 -21.14
CA HIS A 56 -4.11 5.23 -22.32
C HIS A 56 -4.32 4.34 -23.54
N PHE A 57 -5.36 4.62 -24.32
CA PHE A 57 -5.65 3.93 -25.57
C PHE A 57 -5.54 4.90 -26.74
N ASP A 58 -4.79 4.51 -27.76
CA ASP A 58 -4.64 5.25 -29.02
C ASP A 58 -5.52 4.59 -30.07
N GLU A 59 -6.71 5.16 -30.30
CA GLU A 59 -7.70 4.68 -31.27
C GLU A 59 -7.13 4.57 -32.69
N ALA A 60 -6.25 5.49 -33.08
CA ALA A 60 -5.67 5.51 -34.42
C ALA A 60 -4.70 4.34 -34.65
N LYS A 61 -4.08 3.83 -33.58
CA LYS A 61 -3.17 2.68 -33.62
C LYS A 61 -3.82 1.37 -33.18
N GLY A 62 -5.05 1.41 -32.66
CA GLY A 62 -5.73 0.25 -32.08
C GLY A 62 -4.96 -0.39 -30.93
N ALA A 63 -4.19 0.40 -30.16
CA ALA A 63 -3.27 -0.11 -29.14
C ALA A 63 -3.36 0.68 -27.82
N GLY A 64 -3.26 -0.05 -26.70
CA GLY A 64 -3.29 0.51 -25.35
C GLY A 64 -1.96 0.41 -24.61
N THR A 65 -1.74 1.32 -23.66
CA THR A 65 -0.58 1.34 -22.76
C THR A 65 -1.00 1.64 -21.33
N THR A 66 -0.36 0.99 -20.37
CA THR A 66 -0.51 1.36 -18.95
C THR A 66 0.33 2.59 -18.68
N LYS A 67 -0.29 3.69 -18.24
CA LYS A 67 0.42 4.91 -17.84
C LYS A 67 0.94 4.76 -16.42
N GLU A 68 0.04 4.42 -15.50
CA GLU A 68 0.36 4.32 -14.08
C GLU A 68 -0.51 3.26 -13.40
N ILE A 69 0.04 2.68 -12.33
CA ILE A 69 -0.67 1.78 -11.44
C ILE A 69 -0.51 2.33 -10.03
N TRP A 70 -1.63 2.58 -9.38
CA TRP A 70 -1.70 3.04 -8.00
C TRP A 70 -2.32 1.95 -7.14
N VAL A 71 -1.62 1.52 -6.11
CA VAL A 71 -2.12 0.53 -5.15
C VAL A 71 -2.47 1.27 -3.87
N GLU A 72 -3.74 1.27 -3.49
CA GLU A 72 -4.21 1.87 -2.26
C GLU A 72 -4.12 0.85 -1.12
N CYS A 73 -3.42 1.22 -0.06
CA CYS A 73 -3.12 0.35 1.08
C CYS A 73 -3.69 0.91 2.38
N GLU A 74 -4.19 0.03 3.25
CA GLU A 74 -4.64 0.33 4.61
C GLU A 74 -3.60 -0.17 5.63
N PHE A 75 -3.43 0.57 6.72
CA PHE A 75 -2.46 0.23 7.76
C PHE A 75 -2.88 -1.04 8.49
N ALA A 76 -1.90 -1.93 8.68
CA ALA A 76 -2.06 -3.15 9.46
C ALA A 76 -0.93 -3.28 10.47
N LEU A 77 -1.21 -3.86 11.64
CA LEU A 77 -0.21 -4.09 12.68
C LEU A 77 0.29 -5.52 12.63
N SER A 78 1.58 -5.71 12.89
CA SER A 78 2.21 -7.01 13.16
C SER A 78 3.17 -6.92 14.35
N PRO A 79 3.56 -8.05 14.98
CA PRO A 79 4.52 -8.06 16.08
C PRO A 79 5.89 -7.48 15.71
N PHE A 80 6.26 -7.56 14.43
CA PHE A 80 7.53 -7.07 13.89
C PHE A 80 7.46 -5.61 13.41
N SER A 81 6.32 -4.95 13.59
CA SER A 81 6.14 -3.56 13.16
C SER A 81 7.13 -2.61 13.84
N SER A 82 7.69 -1.68 13.06
CA SER A 82 8.56 -0.63 13.59
C SER A 82 7.81 0.30 14.57
N GLU A 83 8.53 0.94 15.49
CA GLU A 83 7.92 1.90 16.44
C GLU A 83 7.30 3.14 15.74
N SER A 84 7.81 3.53 14.58
CA SER A 84 7.17 4.54 13.73
C SER A 84 5.85 4.01 13.15
N HIS A 85 5.82 2.78 12.64
CA HIS A 85 4.62 2.19 12.07
C HIS A 85 3.53 1.98 13.12
N LYS A 86 3.88 1.49 14.32
CA LYS A 86 2.95 1.36 15.46
C LYS A 86 2.27 2.70 15.80
N ARG A 87 3.04 3.80 15.80
CA ARG A 87 2.49 5.15 16.02
C ARG A 87 1.52 5.57 14.92
N SER A 88 1.85 5.32 13.66
CA SER A 88 0.95 5.58 12.53
C SER A 88 -0.34 4.76 12.62
N CYS A 89 -0.25 3.48 12.98
CA CYS A 89 -1.40 2.60 13.20
C CYS A 89 -2.31 3.10 14.34
N ALA A 90 -1.74 3.57 15.45
CA ALA A 90 -2.54 4.11 16.56
C ALA A 90 -3.33 5.37 16.16
N VAL A 91 -2.71 6.27 15.38
CA VAL A 91 -3.40 7.42 14.77
C VAL A 91 -4.50 6.95 13.80
N TYR A 92 -4.23 5.85 13.08
CA TYR A 92 -5.18 5.25 12.15
C TYR A 92 -6.42 4.68 12.79
N GLU A 93 -6.23 3.88 13.83
CA GLU A 93 -7.30 3.33 14.63
C GLU A 93 -8.19 4.42 15.22
N THR A 94 -7.59 5.46 15.81
CA THR A 94 -8.31 6.59 16.42
C THR A 94 -9.24 7.30 15.44
N ARG A 95 -8.87 7.37 14.16
CA ARG A 95 -9.59 8.13 13.14
C ARG A 95 -10.58 7.31 12.31
N LYS A 96 -10.29 6.03 12.06
CA LYS A 96 -11.17 5.13 11.27
C LYS A 96 -12.03 4.21 12.13
N GLY A 97 -11.74 4.10 13.43
CA GLY A 97 -12.48 3.26 14.37
C GLY A 97 -12.18 1.77 14.27
N LYS A 98 -11.34 1.33 13.32
CA LYS A 98 -10.87 -0.04 13.19
C LYS A 98 -9.52 -0.10 12.49
N LEU A 99 -8.54 -0.73 13.12
CA LEU A 99 -7.29 -1.15 12.48
C LEU A 99 -7.47 -2.57 11.92
N LEU A 100 -6.82 -2.87 10.80
CA LEU A 100 -6.78 -4.24 10.28
C LEU A 100 -5.63 -4.99 10.97
N GLU A 101 -5.86 -6.26 11.30
CA GLU A 101 -4.80 -7.16 11.77
C GLU A 101 -4.09 -7.76 10.56
N PHE A 102 -2.75 -7.74 10.60
CA PHE A 102 -1.94 -8.42 9.59
C PHE A 102 -1.92 -9.91 9.94
N ASP A 103 -2.29 -10.79 9.01
CA ASP A 103 -2.30 -12.23 9.26
C ASP A 103 -0.87 -12.74 9.44
N GLU A 104 -0.57 -13.20 10.65
CA GLU A 104 0.77 -13.62 11.08
C GLU A 104 1.16 -15.00 10.56
N SER A 105 0.24 -15.77 9.95
CA SER A 105 0.52 -17.13 9.47
C SER A 105 1.58 -17.21 8.35
N MET A 106 2.05 -16.06 7.87
CA MET A 106 3.03 -15.91 6.80
C MET A 106 4.46 -15.67 7.32
N TYR A 107 4.68 -15.60 8.64
CA TYR A 107 6.00 -15.56 9.28
C TYR A 107 6.42 -16.93 9.84
#